data_AF-A0A8D8P2H4-F1
#
_entry.id   AF-A0A8D8P2H4-F1
#
_cell.length_a   1.000
_cell.length_b   1.000
_cell.length_c   1.000
_cell.angle_alpha   90.00
_cell.angle_beta   90.00
_cell.angle_gamma   90.00
#
_symmetry.space_group_name_H-M   'P 1'
#
loop_
_entity.id
_entity.type
_entity.pdbx_description
1 polymer ?
#
loop_
_entity_poly.entity_id
_entity_poly.type
_entity_poly.pdbx_seq_one_letter_code
_entity_poly.pdbx_strand_id
1 'polypeptide(L)'
;TRFWNDSVGVPAVTIDRFYKPAHDDYEYYDLTEQCVGKVVAAVPCTDVCRRADSTVQCYNDQYGKLDEKKPKFVPFTKLQHRRILRECAAMLGISRERLYLFRRNGVEYYQDAKCLLRCFMLREGLYTDEDGPHFKRMSLQCEGNYNDGAYRSKAKSCISNLQDQHLDRCSLA
;
A
#
# COMPACT_ATOMS: atom_id res chain seq x y z
N THR A 1 -0.03 -5.48 -11.30
CA THR A 1 -0.16 -4.18 -10.61
C THR A 1 -1.62 -3.99 -10.24
N ARG A 2 -1.96 -3.81 -8.95
CA ARG A 2 -3.34 -3.63 -8.52
C ARG A 2 -3.70 -2.16 -8.61
N PHE A 3 -4.27 -1.77 -9.76
CA PHE A 3 -4.78 -0.43 -10.02
C PHE A 3 -6.31 -0.40 -9.99
N TRP A 4 -6.98 -1.50 -9.67
CA TRP A 4 -8.43 -1.66 -9.77
C TRP A 4 -9.01 -2.30 -8.50
N ASN A 5 -10.21 -1.84 -8.11
CA ASN A 5 -10.94 -2.39 -6.98
C ASN A 5 -12.30 -2.93 -7.44
N ASP A 6 -12.41 -4.26 -7.56
CA ASP A 6 -13.61 -4.96 -8.03
C ASP A 6 -14.86 -4.68 -7.19
N SER A 7 -14.69 -4.34 -5.90
CA SER A 7 -15.82 -4.08 -5.00
C SER A 7 -16.50 -2.73 -5.24
N VAL A 8 -15.80 -1.78 -5.86
CA VAL A 8 -16.31 -0.43 -6.16
C VAL A 8 -16.26 -0.10 -7.65
N GLY A 9 -15.58 -0.93 -8.46
CA GLY A 9 -15.47 -0.78 -9.90
C GLY A 9 -14.79 0.53 -10.32
N VAL A 10 -13.81 1.00 -9.54
CA VAL A 10 -13.03 2.20 -9.83
C VAL A 10 -11.53 1.95 -9.62
N PRO A 11 -10.65 2.79 -10.20
CA PRO A 11 -9.21 2.67 -9.99
C PRO A 11 -8.81 2.74 -8.51
N ALA A 12 -7.97 1.82 -8.06
CA ALA A 12 -7.38 1.83 -6.72
C ALA A 12 -6.25 2.86 -6.64
N VAL A 13 -6.34 3.79 -5.69
CA VAL A 13 -5.34 4.80 -5.22
C VAL A 13 -4.24 5.15 -6.22
N THR A 14 -4.72 5.48 -7.42
CA THR A 14 -4.06 6.19 -8.52
C THR A 14 -3.10 5.36 -9.41
N ILE A 15 -3.65 4.93 -10.56
CA ILE A 15 -2.97 4.25 -11.67
C ILE A 15 -1.95 5.16 -12.38
N ASP A 16 -2.16 6.47 -12.33
CA ASP A 16 -1.27 7.53 -12.83
C ASP A 16 0.20 7.36 -12.42
N ARG A 17 0.49 6.82 -11.23
CA ARG A 17 1.83 6.58 -10.70
C ARG A 17 2.65 5.59 -11.53
N PHE A 18 1.97 4.81 -12.36
CA PHE A 18 2.56 3.88 -13.32
C PHE A 18 2.80 4.53 -14.68
N TYR A 19 2.31 5.74 -14.93
CA TYR A 19 2.46 6.45 -16.20
C TYR A 19 3.43 7.63 -16.06
N LYS A 20 4.02 8.01 -17.19
CA LYS A 20 4.74 9.27 -17.36
C LYS A 20 3.96 10.12 -18.36
N PRO A 21 3.60 11.35 -18.01
CA PRO A 21 3.03 12.30 -18.96
C PRO A 21 3.90 12.46 -20.20
N ALA A 22 3.26 12.69 -21.35
CA ALA A 22 3.98 13.19 -22.52
C ALA A 22 4.51 14.60 -22.21
N HIS A 23 5.72 14.93 -22.67
CA HIS A 23 6.44 16.14 -22.25
C HIS A 23 5.78 17.45 -22.75
N ASP A 24 4.87 17.34 -23.71
CA ASP A 24 4.23 18.41 -24.47
C ASP A 24 2.74 18.55 -24.19
N ASP A 25 2.16 17.63 -23.41
CA ASP A 25 0.75 17.66 -23.03
C ASP A 25 0.60 18.22 -21.61
N TYR A 26 -0.11 19.34 -21.46
CA TYR A 26 -0.46 19.91 -20.16
C TYR A 26 -1.88 19.51 -19.72
N GLU A 27 -2.69 18.96 -20.62
CA GLU A 27 -4.10 18.60 -20.42
C GLU A 27 -4.30 17.08 -20.22
N TYR A 28 -3.24 16.27 -20.34
CA TYR A 28 -3.25 14.80 -20.19
C TYR A 28 -4.10 14.32 -19.00
N TYR A 29 -4.01 15.01 -17.87
CA TYR A 29 -4.76 14.67 -16.66
C TYR A 29 -6.27 14.89 -16.87
N ASP A 30 -6.65 16.08 -17.32
CA ASP A 30 -8.05 16.46 -17.54
C ASP A 30 -8.71 15.61 -18.63
N LEU A 31 -7.98 15.33 -19.71
CA LEU A 31 -8.44 14.46 -20.79
C LEU A 31 -8.63 13.01 -20.31
N THR A 32 -7.70 12.50 -19.50
CA THR A 32 -7.82 11.17 -18.90
C THR A 32 -9.03 11.09 -17.98
N GLU A 33 -9.21 12.07 -17.07
CA GLU A 33 -10.34 12.09 -16.15
C GLU A 33 -11.68 12.20 -16.88
N GLN A 34 -11.76 13.01 -17.94
CA GLN A 34 -12.95 13.07 -18.80
C GLN A 34 -13.24 11.73 -19.48
N CYS A 35 -12.22 11.05 -19.99
CA CYS A 35 -12.38 9.72 -20.59
C CYS A 35 -12.88 8.70 -19.56
N VAL A 36 -12.25 8.65 -18.38
CA VAL A 36 -12.65 7.76 -17.28
C VAL A 36 -14.08 8.06 -16.83
N GLY A 37 -14.46 9.33 -16.72
CA GLY A 37 -15.82 9.76 -16.40
C GLY A 37 -16.86 9.22 -17.40
N LYS A 38 -16.55 9.24 -18.70
CA LYS A 38 -17.39 8.65 -19.75
C LYS A 38 -17.52 7.13 -19.60
N VAL A 39 -16.43 6.43 -19.29
CA VAL A 39 -16.46 4.97 -19.04
C VAL A 39 -17.33 4.64 -17.83
N VAL A 40 -17.18 5.40 -16.74
CA VAL A 40 -17.97 5.21 -15.51
C VAL A 40 -19.45 5.44 -15.77
N ALA A 41 -19.81 6.44 -16.60
CA ALA A 41 -21.18 6.72 -16.97
C ALA A 41 -21.80 5.68 -17.93
N ALA A 42 -21.01 5.16 -18.87
CA ALA A 42 -21.51 4.29 -19.94
C ALA A 42 -21.48 2.79 -19.58
N VAL A 43 -20.56 2.35 -18.73
CA VAL A 43 -20.37 0.93 -18.40
C VAL A 43 -20.85 0.66 -16.96
N PRO A 44 -21.78 -0.29 -16.74
CA PRO A 44 -22.27 -0.63 -15.42
C PRO A 44 -21.16 -1.04 -14.45
N CYS A 45 -21.29 -0.70 -13.17
CA CYS A 45 -20.32 -1.07 -12.13
C CYS A 45 -20.17 -2.59 -11.94
N THR A 46 -21.16 -3.38 -12.36
CA THR A 46 -21.15 -4.85 -12.34
C THR A 46 -20.32 -5.46 -13.47
N ASP A 47 -20.07 -4.72 -14.57
CA ASP A 47 -19.20 -5.16 -15.66
C ASP A 47 -17.76 -4.71 -15.39
N VAL A 48 -17.19 -5.34 -14.36
CA VAL A 48 -15.92 -4.97 -13.74
C VAL A 48 -14.75 -5.06 -14.72
N CYS A 49 -14.71 -6.13 -15.53
CA CYS A 49 -13.62 -6.37 -16.48
C CYS A 49 -13.63 -5.33 -17.61
N ARG A 50 -14.80 -5.06 -18.20
CA ARG A 50 -14.92 -4.06 -19.26
C ARG A 50 -14.58 -2.68 -18.75
N ARG A 51 -15.09 -2.30 -17.57
CA ARG A 51 -14.74 -1.03 -16.94
C ARG A 51 -13.25 -0.88 -16.70
N ALA A 52 -12.58 -1.92 -16.20
CA ALA A 52 -11.15 -1.89 -15.93
C ALA A 52 -10.36 -1.70 -17.24
N ASP A 53 -10.69 -2.49 -18.27
CA ASP A 53 -10.03 -2.42 -19.58
C ASP A 53 -10.20 -1.05 -20.25
N SER A 54 -11.44 -0.54 -20.32
CA SER A 54 -11.72 0.78 -20.88
C SER A 54 -11.06 1.91 -20.06
N THR A 55 -10.94 1.76 -18.75
CA THR A 55 -10.22 2.73 -17.90
C THR A 55 -8.73 2.74 -18.24
N VAL A 56 -8.10 1.56 -18.40
CA VAL A 56 -6.68 1.47 -18.80
C VAL A 56 -6.45 2.08 -20.18
N GLN A 57 -7.38 1.88 -21.12
CA GLN A 57 -7.32 2.50 -22.44
C GLN A 57 -7.30 4.02 -22.35
N CYS A 58 -8.14 4.63 -21.50
CA CYS A 58 -8.08 6.08 -21.26
C CYS A 58 -6.69 6.57 -20.83
N TYR A 59 -6.01 5.85 -19.94
CA TYR A 59 -4.64 6.22 -19.52
C TYR A 59 -3.61 6.02 -20.64
N ASN A 60 -3.72 4.95 -21.41
CA ASN A 60 -2.84 4.71 -22.56
C ASN A 60 -3.00 5.77 -23.66
N ASP A 61 -4.22 6.22 -23.90
CA ASP A 61 -4.54 7.15 -24.98
C ASP A 61 -4.29 8.61 -24.59
N GLN A 62 -4.58 8.98 -23.34
CA GLN A 62 -4.60 10.39 -22.91
C GLN A 62 -3.51 10.74 -21.90
N TYR A 63 -3.09 9.82 -21.02
CA TYR A 63 -2.18 10.18 -19.93
C TYR A 63 -0.71 10.18 -20.35
N GLY A 64 -0.30 9.20 -21.15
CA GLY A 64 1.08 9.08 -21.63
C GLY A 64 1.59 7.63 -21.60
N LYS A 65 2.88 7.44 -21.31
CA LYS A 65 3.54 6.12 -21.43
C LYS A 65 3.69 5.41 -20.09
N LEU A 66 3.39 4.11 -20.07
CA LEU A 66 3.65 3.24 -18.93
C LEU A 66 5.15 3.22 -18.58
N ASP A 67 5.47 3.43 -17.30
CA ASP A 67 6.83 3.40 -16.75
C ASP A 67 7.24 1.98 -16.39
N GLU A 68 7.54 1.17 -17.41
CA GLU A 68 7.92 -0.25 -17.23
C GLU A 68 9.27 -0.42 -16.53
N LYS A 69 10.13 0.60 -16.57
CA LYS A 69 11.52 0.51 -16.08
C LYS A 69 11.65 0.71 -14.57
N LYS A 70 10.64 1.26 -13.89
CA LYS A 70 10.71 1.56 -12.46
C LYS A 70 9.70 0.73 -11.68
N PRO A 71 10.13 -0.25 -10.88
CA PRO A 71 9.20 -1.00 -10.03
C PRO A 71 8.50 -0.03 -9.06
N LYS A 72 7.19 -0.13 -8.98
CA LYS A 72 6.38 0.64 -8.02
C LYS A 72 5.81 -0.30 -6.98
N PHE A 73 5.70 0.20 -5.74
CA PHE A 73 4.98 -0.50 -4.69
C PHE A 73 3.50 -0.63 -5.06
N VAL A 74 2.99 -1.87 -4.97
CA VAL A 74 1.59 -2.23 -5.18
C VAL A 74 1.01 -2.63 -3.84
N PRO A 75 -0.06 -1.96 -3.36
CA PRO A 75 -0.74 -2.34 -2.13
C PRO A 75 -1.19 -3.80 -2.12
N PHE A 76 -0.94 -4.47 -0.99
CA PHE A 76 -1.39 -5.81 -0.71
C PHE A 76 -2.91 -5.84 -0.49
N THR A 77 -3.53 -6.96 -0.85
CA THR A 77 -4.94 -7.26 -0.60
C THR A 77 -5.13 -7.77 0.82
N LYS A 78 -6.37 -7.69 1.34
CA LYS A 78 -6.76 -8.34 2.61
C LYS A 78 -6.39 -9.83 2.65
N LEU A 79 -6.52 -10.53 1.53
CA LEU A 79 -6.16 -11.95 1.44
C LEU A 79 -4.65 -12.16 1.54
N GLN A 80 -3.85 -11.33 0.85
CA GLN A 80 -2.40 -11.39 0.94
C GLN A 80 -1.90 -11.02 2.34
N HIS A 81 -2.44 -9.97 2.97
CA HIS A 81 -2.15 -9.64 4.37
C HIS A 81 -2.38 -10.84 5.30
N ARG A 82 -3.54 -11.51 5.18
CA ARG A 82 -3.86 -12.71 5.97
C ARG A 82 -2.88 -13.86 5.71
N ARG A 83 -2.45 -14.03 4.45
CA ARG A 83 -1.45 -15.05 4.09
C ARG A 83 -0.11 -14.74 4.74
N ILE A 84 0.41 -13.52 4.59
CA ILE A 84 1.68 -13.08 5.16
C ILE A 84 1.66 -13.21 6.69
N LEU A 85 0.57 -12.78 7.34
CA LEU A 85 0.41 -12.92 8.78
C LEU A 85 0.48 -14.39 9.24
N ARG A 86 -0.16 -15.31 8.52
CA ARG A 86 -0.12 -16.75 8.82
C ARG A 86 1.27 -17.33 8.62
N GLU A 87 1.95 -16.94 7.54
CA GLU A 87 3.33 -17.38 7.26
C GLU A 87 4.30 -16.89 8.35
N CYS A 88 4.18 -15.62 8.77
CA CYS A 88 4.96 -15.06 9.87
C CYS A 88 4.68 -15.75 11.21
N ALA A 89 3.41 -15.99 11.54
CA ALA A 89 3.05 -16.71 12.75
C ALA A 89 3.63 -18.13 12.75
N ALA A 90 3.57 -18.84 11.61
CA ALA A 90 4.14 -20.18 11.47
C ALA A 90 5.67 -20.18 11.64
N MET A 91 6.39 -19.24 11.02
CA MET A 91 7.85 -19.12 11.16
C MET A 91 8.28 -18.83 12.61
N LEU A 92 7.48 -18.07 13.35
CA LEU A 92 7.76 -17.69 14.74
C LEU A 92 7.20 -18.71 15.75
N GLY A 93 6.55 -19.79 15.30
CA GLY A 93 5.94 -20.78 16.20
C GLY A 93 4.76 -20.26 17.02
N ILE A 94 4.06 -19.22 16.53
CA ILE A 94 2.95 -18.58 17.24
C ILE A 94 1.64 -19.36 16.99
N SER A 95 1.03 -19.83 18.07
CA SER A 95 -0.24 -20.57 18.01
C SER A 95 -1.45 -19.66 17.73
N ARG A 96 -2.59 -20.26 17.33
CA ARG A 96 -3.83 -19.51 17.07
C ARG A 96 -4.39 -18.85 18.33
N GLU A 97 -4.29 -19.53 19.47
CA GLU A 97 -4.72 -19.03 20.78
C GLU A 97 -3.91 -17.78 21.15
N ARG A 98 -2.61 -17.81 20.85
CA ARG A 98 -1.70 -16.70 21.09
C ARG A 98 -1.98 -15.51 20.19
N LEU A 99 -2.29 -15.74 18.91
CA LEU A 99 -2.79 -14.69 18.00
C LEU A 99 -4.10 -14.05 18.51
N TYR A 100 -4.99 -14.83 19.11
CA TYR A 100 -6.22 -14.30 19.70
C TYR A 100 -5.93 -13.38 20.89
N LEU A 101 -4.96 -13.73 21.75
CA LEU A 101 -4.52 -12.86 22.84
C LEU A 101 -3.97 -11.53 22.33
N PHE A 102 -3.10 -11.56 21.31
CA PHE A 102 -2.54 -10.34 20.73
C PHE A 102 -3.63 -9.41 20.19
N ARG A 103 -4.61 -9.98 19.47
CA ARG A 103 -5.75 -9.23 18.94
C ARG A 103 -6.59 -8.58 20.05
N ARG A 104 -6.76 -9.26 21.19
CA ARG A 104 -7.62 -8.81 22.29
C ARG A 104 -6.94 -7.73 23.15
N ASN A 105 -5.64 -7.90 23.39
CA ASN A 105 -4.94 -7.14 24.42
C ASN A 105 -3.98 -6.08 23.85
N GLY A 106 -3.60 -6.16 22.57
CA GLY A 106 -2.64 -5.27 21.95
C GLY A 106 -1.29 -5.95 21.67
N VAL A 107 -0.58 -5.47 20.65
CA VAL A 107 0.71 -6.02 20.21
C VAL A 107 1.88 -5.50 21.06
N GLU A 108 1.73 -4.33 21.66
CA GLU A 108 2.72 -3.63 22.47
C GLU A 108 3.08 -4.37 23.76
N TYR A 109 2.18 -5.22 24.26
CA TYR A 109 2.32 -5.94 25.52
C TYR A 109 3.08 -7.27 25.41
N TYR A 110 3.30 -7.78 24.20
CA TYR A 110 3.89 -9.11 24.01
C TYR A 110 5.07 -9.07 23.05
N GLN A 111 6.22 -9.56 23.50
CA GLN A 111 7.45 -9.51 22.71
C GLN A 111 7.35 -10.26 21.37
N ASP A 112 6.69 -11.40 21.37
CA ASP A 112 6.42 -12.19 20.18
C ASP A 112 5.35 -11.56 19.26
N ALA A 113 4.41 -10.79 19.81
CA ALA A 113 3.51 -9.97 18.98
C ALA A 113 4.26 -8.85 18.26
N LYS A 114 5.23 -8.20 18.93
CA LYS A 114 6.12 -7.23 18.27
C LYS A 114 6.97 -7.88 17.19
N CYS A 115 7.53 -9.07 17.45
CA CYS A 115 8.25 -9.83 16.41
C CYS A 115 7.35 -10.24 15.24
N LEU A 116 6.09 -10.58 15.50
CA LEU A 116 5.10 -10.87 14.47
C LEU A 116 4.81 -9.63 13.62
N LEU A 117 4.63 -8.47 14.24
CA LEU A 117 4.44 -7.19 13.56
C LEU A 117 5.64 -6.86 12.67
N ARG A 118 6.87 -6.99 13.21
CA ARG A 118 8.10 -6.82 12.44
C ARG A 118 8.15 -7.73 11.21
N CYS A 119 7.89 -9.02 11.40
CA CYS A 119 7.88 -9.98 10.28
C CYS A 119 6.87 -9.57 9.21
N PHE A 120 5.66 -9.23 9.63
CA PHE A 120 4.59 -8.79 8.74
C PHE A 120 4.99 -7.55 7.93
N MET A 121 5.50 -6.51 8.59
CA MET A 121 5.90 -5.25 7.95
C MET A 121 7.11 -5.42 7.01
N LEU A 122 8.09 -6.27 7.38
CA LEU A 122 9.22 -6.61 6.52
C LEU A 122 8.76 -7.34 5.24
N ARG A 123 7.89 -8.35 5.39
CA ARG A 123 7.38 -9.14 4.26
C ARG A 123 6.55 -8.32 3.29
N GLU A 124 5.91 -7.27 3.78
CA GLU A 124 5.16 -6.32 2.95
C GLU A 124 6.04 -5.19 2.40
N GLY A 125 7.33 -5.14 2.77
CA GLY A 125 8.23 -4.07 2.36
C GLY A 125 7.77 -2.70 2.84
N LEU A 126 7.06 -2.65 3.97
CA LEU A 126 6.59 -1.44 4.65
C LEU A 126 7.55 -0.97 5.74
N TYR A 127 8.58 -1.77 6.04
CA TYR A 127 9.59 -1.51 7.07
C TYR A 127 10.93 -2.13 6.66
N THR A 128 12.03 -1.54 7.10
CA THR A 128 13.38 -2.14 7.12
C THR A 128 14.00 -1.93 8.50
N ASP A 129 14.94 -2.80 8.92
CA ASP A 129 15.61 -2.62 10.21
C ASP A 129 16.47 -1.35 10.22
N GLU A 130 16.97 -0.96 9.05
CA GLU A 130 17.88 0.16 8.86
C GLU A 130 17.14 1.52 8.87
N ASP A 131 16.05 1.64 8.09
CA ASP A 131 15.36 2.91 7.88
C ASP A 131 14.04 3.02 8.67
N GLY A 132 13.57 1.92 9.24
CA GLY A 132 12.27 1.84 9.89
C GLY A 132 11.09 1.87 8.91
N PRO A 133 9.92 2.42 9.33
CA PRO A 133 8.72 2.48 8.52
C PRO A 133 8.85 3.28 7.20
N HIS A 134 8.45 2.67 6.08
CA HIS A 134 8.43 3.31 4.77
C HIS A 134 7.11 4.09 4.56
N PHE A 135 7.00 5.30 5.12
CA PHE A 135 5.78 6.12 5.13
C PHE A 135 5.06 6.28 3.79
N LYS A 136 5.80 6.44 2.68
CA LYS A 136 5.18 6.55 1.35
C LYS A 136 4.44 5.26 0.96
N ARG A 137 4.99 4.08 1.25
CA ARG A 137 4.34 2.79 0.95
C ARG A 137 3.18 2.51 1.89
N MET A 138 3.34 2.81 3.18
CA MET A 138 2.25 2.72 4.15
C MET A 138 1.07 3.60 3.76
N SER A 139 1.35 4.81 3.27
CA SER A 139 0.31 5.71 2.80
C SER A 139 -0.43 5.18 1.59
N LEU A 140 0.27 4.55 0.66
CA LEU A 140 -0.36 3.88 -0.48
C LEU A 140 -1.16 2.64 -0.07
N GLN A 141 -0.66 1.89 0.91
CA GLN A 141 -1.34 0.70 1.45
C GLN A 141 -2.65 1.05 2.18
N CYS A 142 -2.68 2.21 2.84
CA CYS A 142 -3.77 2.68 3.69
C CYS A 142 -4.52 3.89 3.09
N GLU A 143 -4.65 3.94 1.75
CA GLU A 143 -5.49 4.90 1.03
C GLU A 143 -5.25 6.39 1.37
N GLY A 144 -3.97 6.78 1.47
CA GLY A 144 -3.56 8.16 1.75
C GLY A 144 -3.41 8.48 3.24
N ASN A 145 -3.76 7.56 4.15
CA ASN A 145 -3.41 7.69 5.56
C ASN A 145 -1.89 7.88 5.70
N TYR A 146 -1.39 8.64 6.67
CA TYR A 146 0.05 8.95 6.80
C TYR A 146 0.68 9.78 5.65
N ASN A 147 -0.11 10.46 4.80
CA ASN A 147 0.45 11.38 3.79
C ASN A 147 0.81 12.76 4.34
N ASP A 148 0.36 13.08 5.56
CA ASP A 148 0.61 14.36 6.21
C ASP A 148 2.10 14.61 6.48
N GLY A 149 2.59 15.77 6.04
CA GLY A 149 4.00 16.14 6.14
C GLY A 149 4.46 16.36 7.58
N ALA A 150 3.63 16.98 8.41
CA ALA A 150 3.96 17.25 9.81
C ALA A 150 4.05 15.94 10.61
N TYR A 151 3.09 15.03 10.42
CA TYR A 151 3.10 13.68 10.97
C TYR A 151 4.37 12.92 10.56
N ARG A 152 4.73 12.92 9.27
CA ARG A 152 5.94 12.24 8.77
C ARG A 152 7.20 12.78 9.42
N SER A 153 7.32 14.09 9.55
CA SER A 153 8.48 14.72 10.20
C SER A 153 8.57 14.34 11.67
N LYS A 154 7.44 14.39 12.41
CA LYS A 154 7.38 13.99 13.82
C LYS A 154 7.70 12.50 14.00
N ALA A 155 7.14 11.65 13.17
CA ALA A 155 7.37 10.21 13.22
C ALA A 155 8.84 9.86 12.93
N LYS A 156 9.47 10.50 11.93
CA LYS A 156 10.90 10.34 11.65
C LYS A 156 11.78 10.70 12.85
N SER A 157 11.52 11.84 13.49
CA SER A 157 12.27 12.22 14.69
C SER A 157 12.10 11.20 15.82
N CYS A 158 10.89 10.67 16.02
CA CYS A 158 10.65 9.61 16.99
C CYS A 158 11.42 8.33 16.67
N ILE A 159 11.45 7.91 15.40
CA ILE A 159 12.17 6.70 14.96
C ILE A 159 13.66 6.85 15.22
N SER A 160 14.26 7.99 14.85
CA SER A 160 15.68 8.25 15.12
C SER A 160 16.01 8.14 16.61
N ASN A 161 15.18 8.75 17.47
CA ASN A 161 15.36 8.66 18.92
C ASN A 161 15.21 7.24 19.47
N LEU A 162 14.39 6.39 18.86
CA LEU A 162 14.22 4.98 19.26
C LEU A 162 15.39 4.11 18.78
N GLN A 163 15.96 4.41 17.61
CA GLN A 163 17.14 3.73 17.08
C GLN A 163 18.36 3.94 17.99
N ASP A 164 18.49 5.11 18.61
CA ASP A 164 19.56 5.44 19.56
C ASP A 164 19.42 4.70 20.91
N GLN A 165 18.25 4.12 21.21
CA GLN A 165 17.99 3.43 22.48
C GLN A 165 18.46 1.96 22.50
N HIS A 166 19.09 1.47 21.43
CA HIS A 166 19.58 0.09 21.32
C HIS A 166 18.52 -0.98 21.65
N LEU A 167 17.26 -0.71 21.31
CA LEU A 167 16.17 -1.66 21.45
C LEU A 167 16.42 -2.89 20.59
N ASP A 168 15.88 -4.04 21.02
CA ASP A 168 15.88 -5.21 20.16
C ASP A 168 15.04 -4.95 18.89
N ARG A 169 15.37 -5.64 17.80
CA ARG A 169 14.74 -5.39 16.49
C ARG A 169 13.22 -5.52 16.53
N CYS A 170 12.68 -6.44 17.32
CA CYS A 170 11.23 -6.58 17.42
C CYS A 170 10.61 -5.41 18.15
N SER A 171 11.22 -4.90 19.22
CA SER A 171 10.73 -3.72 19.95
C SER A 171 10.82 -2.42 19.17
N LEU A 172 11.75 -2.33 18.20
CA LEU A 172 11.95 -1.15 17.36
C LEU A 172 10.93 -1.04 16.21
N ALA A 173 10.32 -2.16 15.80
CA ALA A 173 9.40 -2.23 14.65
C ALA A 173 7.97 -1.81 15.00
#